data_AF-A0A377CF48-F1
#
_entry.id   AF-A0A377CF48-F1
#
_cell.length_a   1.000
_cell.length_b   1.000
_cell.length_c   1.000
_cell.angle_alpha   90.00
_cell.angle_beta   90.00
_cell.angle_gamma   90.00
#
_symmetry.space_group_name_H-M   'P 1'
#
loop_
_entity.id
_entity.type
_entity.pdbx_description
1 polymer ?
#
loop_
_entity_poly.entity_id
_entity_poly.type
_entity_poly.pdbx_seq_one_letter_code
_entity_poly.pdbx_strand_id
1 'polypeptide(L)' 'MSRSQNLRHNVINQVIDDMARGHIPSPLPSQSALAEMYNISRTTVRHILSHYANAAS' A
#
# COMPACT_ATOMS: atom_id res chain seq x y z
N MET A 1 -4.86 19.20 11.95
CA MET A 1 -4.41 17.82 11.66
C MET A 1 -5.54 17.02 11.00
N SER A 2 -5.63 17.07 9.67
CA SER A 2 -6.62 16.32 8.87
C SER A 2 -6.04 15.94 7.50
N ARG A 3 -5.27 16.86 6.89
CA ARG A 3 -4.52 16.66 5.64
C ARG A 3 -3.63 15.42 5.64
N SER A 4 -2.93 15.15 6.74
CA SER A 4 -2.01 14.01 6.91
C SER A 4 -2.72 12.66 6.99
N GLN A 5 -3.99 12.65 7.40
CA GLN A 5 -4.81 11.44 7.50
C GLN A 5 -5.44 11.13 6.14
N ASN A 6 -5.95 12.16 5.45
CA ASN A 6 -6.44 12.03 4.07
C ASN A 6 -5.33 11.58 3.11
N LEU A 7 -4.11 12.12 3.25
CA LEU A 7 -2.98 11.68 2.44
C LEU A 7 -2.67 10.19 2.66
N ARG A 8 -2.70 9.73 3.93
CA ARG A 8 -2.50 8.31 4.23
C ARG A 8 -3.57 7.43 3.60
N HIS A 9 -4.85 7.79 3.73
CA HIS A 9 -5.93 7.02 3.11
C HIS A 9 -5.84 6.99 1.58
N ASN A 10 -5.49 8.12 0.94
CA ASN A 10 -5.33 8.18 -0.50
C ASN A 10 -4.22 7.26 -0.99
N VAL A 11 -3.06 7.26 -0.32
CA VAL A 11 -1.96 6.37 -0.68
C VAL A 11 -2.32 4.91 -0.43
N ILE A 12 -3.00 4.59 0.68
CA ILE A 12 -3.49 3.23 0.96
C ILE A 12 -4.40 2.74 -0.18
N ASN A 13 -5.39 3.54 -0.57
CA ASN A 13 -6.32 3.18 -1.64
C ASN A 13 -5.62 3.03 -2.99
N GLN A 14 -4.65 3.89 -3.29
CA GLN A 14 -3.85 3.79 -4.51
C GLN A 14 -3.06 2.48 -4.56
N VAL A 15 -2.37 2.12 -3.48
CA VAL A 15 -1.59 0.86 -3.41
C VAL A 15 -2.51 -0.35 -3.59
N ILE A 16 -3.71 -0.33 -2.98
CA ILE A 16 -4.70 -1.42 -3.12
C ILE A 16 -5.22 -1.51 -4.56
N ASP A 17 -5.56 -0.38 -5.18
CA ASP A 17 -6.03 -0.32 -6.57
C ASP A 17 -4.96 -0.80 -7.56
N ASP A 18 -3.70 -0.40 -7.36
CA ASP A 18 -2.57 -0.87 -8.18
C ASP A 18 -2.32 -2.38 -8.03
N MET A 19 -2.47 -2.94 -6.82
CA MET A 19 -2.42 -4.39 -6.59
C MET A 19 -3.57 -5.11 -7.30
N ALA A 20 -4.80 -4.60 -7.18
CA ALA A 20 -5.98 -5.20 -7.78
C ALA A 20 -5.97 -5.16 -9.32
N ARG A 21 -5.41 -4.08 -9.90
CA ARG A 21 -5.27 -3.92 -11.36
C ARG A 21 -4.06 -4.64 -11.96
N GLY A 22 -3.17 -5.18 -11.13
CA GLY A 22 -1.92 -5.81 -11.58
C GLY A 22 -0.87 -4.81 -12.07
N HIS A 23 -0.92 -3.56 -11.62
CA HIS A 23 0.13 -2.57 -11.87
C HIS A 23 1.38 -2.83 -11.03
N ILE A 24 1.26 -3.57 -9.92
CA ILE A 24 2.40 -4.04 -9.15
C ILE A 24 2.93 -5.34 -9.78
N PRO A 25 4.24 -5.42 -10.11
CA PRO A 25 4.81 -6.60 -10.75
C PRO A 25 4.68 -7.86 -9.89
N SER A 26 4.55 -9.00 -10.55
CA SER A 26 4.56 -10.33 -9.92
C SER A 26 5.90 -11.03 -10.17
N PRO A 27 6.59 -11.57 -9.15
CA PRO A 27 6.16 -11.65 -7.75
C PRO A 27 6.18 -10.28 -7.04
N LEU A 28 5.33 -10.15 -6.01
CA LEU A 28 5.16 -8.89 -5.26
C LEU A 28 6.52 -8.36 -4.75
N PRO A 29 6.85 -7.08 -4.99
CA PRO A 29 8.08 -6.48 -4.48
C PRO A 29 8.18 -6.54 -2.96
N SER A 30 9.40 -6.45 -2.44
CA SER A 30 9.63 -6.38 -0.98
C SER A 30 8.95 -5.17 -0.35
N GLN A 31 8.67 -5.23 0.95
CA GLN A 31 8.08 -4.10 1.69
C GLN A 31 8.93 -2.82 1.61
N SER A 32 10.25 -2.95 1.52
CA SER A 32 11.16 -1.81 1.34
C SER A 32 11.03 -1.20 -0.05
N ALA A 33 10.95 -2.03 -1.10
CA ALA A 33 10.75 -1.54 -2.47
C ALA A 33 9.39 -0.84 -2.64
N LEU A 34 8.33 -1.39 -2.06
CA LEU A 34 7.01 -0.74 -2.04
C LEU A 34 7.04 0.59 -1.28
N ALA A 35 7.76 0.66 -0.15
CA ALA A 35 7.92 1.89 0.62
C ALA A 35 8.59 3.00 -0.21
N GLU A 36 9.61 2.65 -0.99
CA GLU A 36 10.29 3.58 -1.91
C GLU A 36 9.39 4.00 -3.08
N MET A 37 8.74 3.03 -3.75
CA MET A 37 7.86 3.30 -4.89
C MET A 37 6.73 4.28 -4.57
N TYR A 38 6.11 4.12 -3.39
CA TYR A 38 4.98 4.92 -2.96
C TYR A 38 5.35 6.09 -2.04
N ASN A 39 6.64 6.30 -1.78
CA ASN A 39 7.16 7.33 -0.87
C ASN A 39 6.46 7.32 0.51
N ILE A 40 6.35 6.13 1.11
CA ILE A 40 5.73 5.89 2.41
C ILE A 40 6.62 5.07 3.33
N SER A 41 6.30 5.02 4.62
CA SER A 41 7.04 4.18 5.56
C SER A 41 6.75 2.69 5.35
N ARG A 42 7.74 1.85 5.67
CA ARG A 42 7.58 0.38 5.73
C ARG A 42 6.44 -0.06 6.67
N THR A 43 6.22 0.67 7.76
CA THR A 43 5.09 0.40 8.68
C THR A 43 3.74 0.60 8.01
N THR A 44 3.62 1.58 7.12
CA THR A 44 2.40 1.84 6.34
C THR A 44 2.18 0.72 5.31
N VAL A 45 3.22 0.31 4.59
CA VAL A 45 3.18 -0.84 3.66
C VAL A 45 2.71 -2.11 4.39
N ARG A 46 3.30 -2.42 5.55
CA ARG A 46 2.91 -3.59 6.36
C ARG A 46 1.43 -3.57 6.72
N HIS A 47 0.89 -2.41 7.11
CA HIS A 47 -0.53 -2.26 7.44
C HIS A 47 -1.41 -2.47 6.21
N ILE A 48 -1.03 -1.93 5.04
CA ILE A 48 -1.75 -2.14 3.78
C ILE A 48 -1.81 -3.63 3.42
N LEU A 49 -0.67 -4.32 3.44
CA LEU A 49 -0.61 -5.75 3.12
C LEU A 49 -1.43 -6.59 4.09
N SER A 50 -1.40 -6.26 5.39
CA SER A 50 -2.20 -6.95 6.40
C SER A 50 -3.71 -6.74 6.17
N HIS A 51 -4.10 -5.51 5.83
CA HIS A 51 -5.48 -5.17 5.51
C HIS A 51 -5.96 -5.89 4.23
N TYR A 52 -5.14 -5.92 3.19
CA TYR A 52 -5.45 -6.58 1.92
C TYR A 52 -5.59 -8.11 2.09
N ALA A 53 -4.71 -8.75 2.84
CA ALA A 53 -4.80 -10.19 3.12
C ALA A 53 -6.09 -10.56 3.88
N ASN A 54 -6.49 -9.75 4.86
CA ASN A 54 -7.74 -9.96 5.60
C ASN A 54 -8.99 -9.73 4.73
N ALA A 55 -8.95 -8.80 3.77
CA ALA A 55 -10.07 -8.52 2.88
C ALA A 55 -10.28 -9.58 1.79
N ALA A 56 -9.25 -10.41 1.51
CA ALA A 56 -9.30 -11.49 0.53
C ALA A 56 -9.68 -12.86 1.14
N SER A 57 -10.08 -12.90 2.42
CA SER A 57 -10.47 -14.11 3.16
C SER A 57 -11.98 -14.34 3.14
#